data_AF-A0A8H4S8L2-F1
#
_entry.id   AF-A0A8H4S8L2-F1
#
_cell.length_a   1.000
_cell.length_b   1.000
_cell.length_c   1.000
_cell.angle_alpha   90.00
_cell.angle_beta   90.00
_cell.angle_gamma   90.00
#
_symmetry.space_group_name_H-M   'P 1'
#
loop_
_entity.id
_entity.type
_entity.pdbx_description
1 polymer ?
#
loop_
_entity_poly.entity_id
_entity_poly.type
_entity_poly.pdbx_seq_one_letter_code
_entity_poly.pdbx_strand_id
1 'polypeptide(L)'
;MPYAPTVFRENGRAILEPYQSGPGLRWITVKLSDGDRHLCDADLMHMVIERLQDEEVVVNSESNKHAKKPFEMSFPVVDSSLRCQQWIDIVVEIAKSYRDGIVAGRIFVDHDSVFDLATSNTASLPW
;
A
#
# COMPACT_ATOMS: atom_id res chain seq x y z
N MET A 1 9.14 18.27 -4.15
CA MET A 1 8.42 17.30 -3.31
C MET A 1 8.78 15.92 -3.83
N PRO A 2 9.53 15.09 -3.10
CA PRO A 2 9.81 13.74 -3.56
C PRO A 2 8.59 12.85 -3.27
N TYR A 3 8.23 12.01 -4.22
CA TYR A 3 7.05 11.14 -4.13
C TYR A 3 7.46 9.71 -3.80
N ALA A 4 6.62 8.99 -3.06
CA ALA A 4 6.79 7.56 -2.84
C ALA A 4 5.89 6.78 -3.82
N PRO A 5 6.42 5.79 -4.56
CA PRO A 5 5.60 4.95 -5.42
C PRO A 5 4.77 3.97 -4.58
N THR A 6 3.45 4.01 -4.76
CA THR A 6 2.53 3.05 -4.15
C THR A 6 2.54 1.70 -4.88
N VAL A 7 1.84 0.72 -4.32
CA VAL A 7 1.56 -0.56 -4.99
C VAL A 7 0.44 -0.47 -6.03
N PHE A 8 -0.16 0.71 -6.22
CA PHE A 8 -1.22 0.92 -7.19
C PHE A 8 -0.65 1.50 -8.48
N ARG A 9 -1.21 1.09 -9.62
CA ARG A 9 -0.83 1.60 -10.93
C ARG A 9 -2.02 2.24 -11.64
N GLU A 10 -1.76 3.35 -12.30
CA GLU A 10 -2.69 4.02 -13.21
C GLU A 10 -1.96 4.20 -14.55
N ASN A 11 -2.59 3.82 -15.66
CA ASN A 11 -1.99 3.88 -17.00
C ASN A 11 -0.60 3.20 -17.09
N GLY A 12 -0.41 2.09 -16.37
CA GLY A 12 0.82 1.31 -16.33
C GLY A 12 1.96 1.90 -15.49
N ARG A 13 1.74 3.03 -14.81
CA ARG A 13 2.73 3.70 -13.94
C ARG A 13 2.30 3.63 -12.48
N ALA A 14 3.24 3.47 -11.56
CA ALA A 14 2.97 3.54 -10.14
C ALA A 14 2.38 4.90 -9.77
N ILE A 15 1.28 4.89 -9.01
CA ILE A 15 0.71 6.10 -8.42
C ILE A 15 1.71 6.61 -7.40
N LEU A 16 2.05 7.89 -7.54
CA LEU A 16 3.02 8.58 -6.73
C LEU A 16 2.29 9.35 -5.64
N GLU A 17 2.47 8.95 -4.39
CA GLU A 17 1.92 9.69 -3.27
C GLU A 17 2.93 10.74 -2.77
N PRO A 18 2.47 11.94 -2.40
CA PRO A 18 3.34 13.05 -2.01
C PRO A 18 3.99 12.89 -0.63
N TYR A 19 3.76 11.76 0.04
CA TYR A 19 4.23 11.53 1.41
C TYR A 19 5.69 11.07 1.41
N GLN A 20 6.62 12.01 1.55
CA GLN A 20 7.93 11.68 2.08
C GLN A 20 7.86 11.54 3.61
N SER A 21 8.77 10.71 4.13
CA SER A 21 9.13 10.50 5.52
C SER A 21 9.34 11.81 6.28
N GLY A 22 8.24 12.43 6.67
CA GLY A 22 8.18 13.60 7.53
C GLY A 22 8.01 13.19 9.00
N PRO A 23 8.34 14.07 9.96
CA PRO A 23 8.02 13.85 11.36
C PRO A 23 6.52 13.57 11.49
N GLY A 24 6.17 12.44 12.10
CA GLY A 24 4.78 12.02 12.25
C GLY A 24 4.20 11.22 11.08
N LEU A 25 4.94 10.81 10.05
CA LEU A 25 4.39 9.83 9.11
C LEU A 25 4.31 8.45 9.77
N ARG A 26 3.10 7.86 9.79
CA ARG A 26 2.83 6.48 10.22
C ARG A 26 2.36 5.68 9.02
N TRP A 27 2.61 4.37 9.05
CA TRP A 27 2.08 3.44 8.07
C TRP A 27 1.16 2.45 8.76
N ILE A 28 -0.06 2.31 8.24
CA ILE A 28 -0.96 1.23 8.61
C ILE A 28 -0.75 0.12 7.57
N THR A 29 -0.23 -1.00 8.03
CA THR A 29 0.15 -2.12 7.18
C THR A 29 -0.77 -3.30 7.42
N VAL A 30 -1.37 -3.79 6.34
CA VAL A 30 -2.11 -5.07 6.31
C VAL A 30 -1.15 -6.15 5.83
N LYS A 31 -1.09 -7.26 6.57
CA LYS A 31 -0.36 -8.46 6.15
C LYS A 31 -1.23 -9.30 5.23
N LEU A 32 -0.59 -9.82 4.19
CA LEU A 32 -1.18 -10.70 3.20
C LEU A 32 -0.61 -12.11 3.39
N SER A 33 -1.26 -13.07 2.74
CA SER A 33 -0.85 -14.46 2.67
C SER A 33 -0.62 -14.88 1.23
N ASP A 34 0.03 -16.03 1.03
CA ASP A 34 0.24 -16.58 -0.32
C ASP A 34 -1.09 -16.92 -1.03
N GLY A 35 -2.13 -17.29 -0.28
CA GLY A 35 -3.47 -17.50 -0.83
C GLY A 35 -4.10 -16.24 -1.42
N ASP A 36 -3.77 -15.06 -0.88
CA ASP A 36 -4.32 -13.78 -1.35
C ASP A 36 -3.77 -13.38 -2.74
N ARG A 37 -2.66 -13.99 -3.17
CA ARG A 37 -2.01 -13.70 -4.47
C ARG A 37 -2.91 -13.98 -5.67
N HIS A 38 -3.82 -14.94 -5.53
CA HIS A 38 -4.71 -15.39 -6.60
C HIS A 38 -6.01 -14.60 -6.69
N LEU A 39 -6.25 -13.68 -5.75
CA LEU A 39 -7.40 -12.79 -5.80
C LEU A 39 -7.26 -11.81 -6.96
N CYS A 40 -8.38 -11.43 -7.57
CA CYS A 40 -8.37 -10.27 -8.45
C CYS A 40 -8.20 -8.99 -7.62
N ASP A 41 -7.72 -7.91 -8.24
CA ASP A 41 -7.46 -6.62 -7.58
C ASP A 41 -8.64 -6.14 -6.71
N ALA A 42 -9.88 -6.33 -7.18
CA ALA A 42 -11.08 -5.90 -6.47
C ALA A 42 -11.32 -6.74 -5.20
N ASP A 43 -11.19 -8.06 -5.30
CA ASP A 43 -11.34 -8.99 -4.17
C ASP A 43 -10.21 -8.82 -3.16
N LEU A 44 -8.99 -8.61 -3.65
CA LEU A 44 -7.82 -8.30 -2.83
C LEU A 44 -8.06 -7.04 -2.01
N MET A 45 -8.54 -5.97 -2.64
CA MET A 45 -8.86 -4.72 -1.93
C MET A 45 -10.07 -4.85 -1.00
N HIS A 46 -11.06 -5.68 -1.33
CA HIS A 46 -12.17 -5.97 -0.43
C HIS A 46 -11.66 -6.59 0.86
N MET A 47 -10.85 -7.64 0.76
CA MET A 47 -10.24 -8.30 1.91
C MET A 47 -9.34 -7.34 2.71
N VAL A 48 -8.55 -6.48 2.04
CA VAL A 48 -7.71 -5.49 2.73
C VAL A 48 -8.57 -4.55 3.56
N ILE A 49 -9.72 -4.10 3.04
CA ILE A 49 -10.67 -3.26 3.77
C ILE A 49 -11.25 -4.01 4.99
N GLU A 50 -11.63 -5.27 4.83
CA GLU A 50 -12.12 -6.10 5.95
C GLU A 50 -11.07 -6.21 7.06
N ARG A 51 -9.81 -6.55 6.72
CA ARG A 51 -8.71 -6.64 7.70
C ARG A 51 -8.41 -5.30 8.39
N LEU A 52 -8.54 -4.19 7.67
CA LEU A 52 -8.43 -2.85 8.27
C LEU A 52 -9.54 -2.61 9.29
N GLN A 53 -10.78 -2.97 8.96
CA GLN A 53 -11.95 -2.79 9.83
C GLN A 53 -11.92 -3.71 11.06
N ASP A 54 -11.35 -4.91 10.93
CA ASP A 54 -11.13 -5.85 12.03
C ASP A 54 -9.89 -5.52 12.88
N GLU A 55 -9.22 -4.39 12.59
CA GLU A 55 -7.98 -3.94 13.25
C GLU A 55 -6.82 -4.95 13.14
N GLU A 56 -6.83 -5.83 12.12
CA GLU A 56 -5.77 -6.78 11.81
C GLU A 56 -4.58 -6.10 11.11
N VAL A 57 -4.01 -5.10 11.77
CA VAL A 57 -3.04 -4.17 11.19
C VAL A 57 -1.79 -4.02 12.05
N VAL A 58 -0.69 -3.65 11.40
CA VAL A 58 0.54 -3.24 12.07
C VAL A 58 0.76 -1.75 11.84
N VAL A 59 0.96 -0.99 12.92
CA VAL A 59 1.30 0.43 12.83
C VAL A 59 2.82 0.58 12.88
N ASN A 60 3.41 0.99 11.77
CA ASN A 60 4.85 1.19 11.64
C ASN A 60 5.19 2.68 11.78
N SER A 61 6.12 2.99 12.69
CA SER A 61 6.54 4.35 13.05
C SER A 61 7.79 4.83 12.34
N GLU A 62 8.53 3.92 11.74
CA GLU A 62 9.82 4.26 11.16
C GLU A 62 9.62 4.85 9.76
N SER A 63 10.35 5.93 9.50
CA SER A 63 10.68 6.45 8.17
C SER A 63 11.44 5.44 7.30
N ASN A 64 11.62 4.19 7.78
CA ASN A 64 12.01 3.04 6.99
C ASN A 64 10.94 2.78 5.94
N LYS A 65 11.19 3.46 4.83
CA LYS A 65 11.14 3.00 3.45
C LYS A 65 9.92 2.13 3.17
N HIS A 66 9.25 2.49 2.08
CA HIS A 66 8.59 1.60 1.14
C HIS A 66 9.52 0.43 0.68
N ALA A 67 10.25 -0.22 1.58
CA ALA A 67 10.90 -1.49 1.39
C ALA A 67 9.74 -2.43 1.18
N LYS A 68 9.47 -2.68 -0.10
CA LYS A 68 8.52 -3.63 -0.63
C LYS A 68 8.75 -4.97 0.06
N LYS A 69 8.18 -5.12 1.25
CA LYS A 69 8.15 -6.39 1.94
C LYS A 69 7.06 -7.16 1.21
N PRO A 70 7.39 -8.33 0.67
CA PRO A 70 6.38 -9.15 0.02
C PRO A 70 5.31 -9.45 1.07
N PHE A 71 4.07 -9.56 0.61
CA PHE A 71 2.90 -9.81 1.43
C PHE A 71 2.55 -8.69 2.41
N GLU A 72 2.92 -7.44 2.13
CA GLU A 72 2.50 -6.29 2.94
C GLU A 72 1.92 -5.18 2.05
N MET A 73 0.72 -4.72 2.39
CA MET A 73 0.11 -3.54 1.79
C MET A 73 0.04 -2.43 2.84
N SER A 74 0.71 -1.31 2.58
CA SER A 74 0.86 -0.22 3.55
C SER A 74 0.24 1.07 3.05
N PHE A 75 -0.45 1.77 3.94
CA PHE A 75 -1.11 3.04 3.67
C PHE A 75 -0.58 4.12 4.60
N PRO A 76 -0.26 5.32 4.08
CA PRO A 76 0.28 6.39 4.89
C PRO A 76 -0.82 7.12 5.67
N VAL A 77 -0.50 7.47 6.91
CA VAL A 77 -1.27 8.42 7.73
C VAL A 77 -0.32 9.40 8.38
N VAL A 78 -0.70 10.68 8.39
CA VAL A 78 0.02 11.69 9.16
C VAL A 78 -0.49 11.66 10.60
N ASP A 79 0.42 11.44 11.54
CA ASP A 79 0.34 11.58 13.00
C ASP A 79 0.01 13.05 13.31
N SER A 80 -1.24 13.38 13.05
CA SER A 80 -1.99 14.28 13.90
C SER A 80 -2.31 13.49 15.16
N SER A 81 -2.40 14.15 16.31
CA SER A 81 -2.64 13.65 17.68
C SER A 81 -3.91 12.80 17.91
N LEU A 82 -4.36 12.11 16.87
CA LEU A 82 -5.46 11.18 16.79
C LEU A 82 -5.11 9.85 17.45
N ARG A 83 -6.15 9.11 17.82
CA ARG A 83 -6.03 7.73 18.30
C ARG A 83 -5.83 6.78 17.12
N CYS A 84 -5.23 5.61 17.37
CA CYS A 84 -5.01 4.57 16.36
C CYS A 84 -6.27 4.25 15.55
N GLN A 85 -7.44 4.16 16.18
CA GLN A 85 -8.71 3.92 15.49
C GLN A 85 -8.99 4.95 14.39
N GLN A 86 -8.75 6.23 14.66
CA GLN A 86 -9.03 7.29 13.70
C GLN A 86 -8.06 7.24 12.51
N TRP A 87 -6.84 6.72 12.71
CA TRP A 87 -5.93 6.44 11.60
C TRP A 87 -6.44 5.30 10.73
N ILE A 88 -6.94 4.23 11.35
CA ILE A 88 -7.56 3.10 10.63
C ILE A 88 -8.76 3.59 9.83
N ASP A 89 -9.66 4.40 10.41
CA ASP A 89 -10.82 4.95 9.72
C ASP A 89 -10.42 5.76 8.47
N ILE A 90 -9.35 6.57 8.56
CA ILE A 90 -8.80 7.31 7.42
C ILE A 90 -8.27 6.34 6.35
N VAL A 91 -7.52 5.31 6.75
CA VAL A 91 -6.97 4.32 5.81
C VAL A 91 -8.08 3.50 5.15
N VAL A 92 -9.15 3.19 5.85
CA VAL A 92 -10.33 2.51 5.28
C VAL A 92 -10.92 3.34 4.14
N GLU A 93 -11.07 4.65 4.31
CA GLU A 93 -11.58 5.52 3.25
C GLU A 93 -10.61 5.63 2.06
N ILE A 94 -9.30 5.67 2.32
CA ILE A 94 -8.28 5.62 1.26
C ILE A 94 -8.36 4.30 0.48
N ALA A 95 -8.43 3.16 1.18
CA ALA A 95 -8.53 1.85 0.57
C ALA A 95 -9.81 1.68 -0.27
N LYS A 96 -10.95 2.20 0.21
CA LYS A 96 -12.21 2.26 -0.56
C LYS A 96 -12.05 3.07 -1.85
N SER A 97 -11.39 4.23 -1.80
CA SER A 97 -11.12 5.06 -2.97
C SER A 97 -10.30 4.30 -4.03
N TYR A 98 -9.26 3.58 -3.62
CA TYR A 98 -8.48 2.73 -4.52
C TYR A 98 -9.30 1.59 -5.11
N ARG A 99 -10.10 0.90 -4.29
CA ARG A 99 -11.02 -0.15 -4.75
C ARG A 99 -12.00 0.39 -5.79
N ASP A 100 -12.60 1.56 -5.56
CA ASP A 100 -13.55 2.17 -6.50
C ASP A 100 -12.85 2.57 -7.83
N GLY A 101 -11.58 2.96 -7.76
CA GLY A 101 -10.73 3.16 -8.94
C GLY A 101 -10.46 1.85 -9.71
N ILE A 102 -10.25 0.75 -9.01
CA ILE A 102 -10.06 -0.60 -9.57
C ILE A 102 -11.34 -1.11 -10.22
N VAL A 103 -12.48 -1.01 -9.54
CA VAL A 103 -13.80 -1.40 -10.08
C VAL A 103 -14.15 -0.58 -11.33
N ALA A 104 -13.74 0.69 -11.38
CA ALA A 104 -13.89 1.53 -12.56
C ALA A 104 -12.87 1.23 -13.69
N GLY A 105 -11.95 0.28 -13.50
CA GLY A 105 -10.92 -0.10 -14.48
C GLY A 105 -9.85 0.98 -14.70
N ARG A 106 -9.69 1.93 -13.78
CA ARG A 106 -8.72 3.03 -13.86
C ARG A 106 -7.40 2.70 -13.17
N ILE A 107 -7.49 1.97 -12.07
CA ILE A 107 -6.37 1.62 -11.20
C ILE A 107 -6.24 0.10 -11.19
N PHE A 108 -5.01 -0.39 -11.02
CA PHE A 108 -4.70 -1.81 -10.84
C PHE A 108 -3.73 -1.98 -9.67
N VAL A 109 -3.74 -3.14 -9.04
CA VAL A 109 -2.74 -3.51 -8.03
C VAL A 109 -1.52 -4.09 -8.74
N ASP A 110 -0.33 -3.60 -8.39
CA ASP A 110 0.94 -4.18 -8.83
C ASP A 110 1.22 -5.46 -8.05
N HIS A 111 0.61 -6.57 -8.47
CA HIS A 111 0.75 -7.88 -7.82
C HIS A 111 2.21 -8.30 -7.67
N ASP A 112 3.06 -8.05 -8.67
CA ASP A 112 4.50 -8.35 -8.59
C ASP A 112 5.15 -7.52 -7.47
N SER A 113 4.80 -6.24 -7.34
CA SER A 113 5.33 -5.41 -6.26
C SER A 113 4.79 -5.78 -4.87
N VAL A 114 3.62 -6.41 -4.77
CA VAL A 114 2.98 -6.79 -3.51
C VAL A 114 3.43 -8.17 -3.05
N PHE A 115 3.52 -9.15 -3.96
CA PHE A 115 3.72 -10.56 -3.63
C PHE A 115 5.11 -11.08 -3.99
N ASP A 116 5.80 -10.44 -4.95
CA ASP A 116 7.18 -10.81 -5.27
C ASP A 116 8.18 -9.92 -4.57
N LEU A 117 9.20 -10.55 -3.99
CA LEU A 117 10.46 -9.87 -3.73
C LEU A 117 11.00 -9.46 -5.09
N ALA A 118 10.78 -8.22 -5.49
CA ALA A 118 11.59 -7.63 -6.54
C ALA A 118 13.05 -7.77 -6.11
N THR A 119 13.73 -8.76 -6.68
CA THR A 119 15.19 -8.76 -6.78
C THR A 119 15.55 -7.56 -7.63
N SER A 120 15.61 -6.37 -7.03
CA SER A 120 16.29 -5.23 -7.62
C SER A 120 17.80 -5.48 -7.52
N ASN A 121 18.28 -6.42 -8.34
CA ASN A 121 19.63 -6.37 -8.86
C ASN A 121 19.61 -6.95 -10.28
N THR A 122 19.52 -6.06 -11.27
CA THR A 122 20.18 -6.13 -12.61
C THR A 122 19.61 -5.02 -13.51
N ALA A 123 19.97 -3.78 -13.22
CA ALA A 123 20.33 -2.89 -14.31
C ALA A 123 21.81 -3.13 -14.60
N SER A 124 22.11 -4.24 -15.28
CA SER A 124 23.34 -4.35 -16.05
C SER A 124 23.22 -3.34 -17.18
N LEU A 125 23.87 -2.19 -17.01
CA LEU A 125 24.17 -1.32 -18.14
C LEU A 125 25.11 -2.11 -19.07
N PRO A 126 24.80 -2.27 -20.37
CA PRO A 126 25.83 -2.64 -21.32
C PRO A 126 26.81 -1.46 -21.44
N TRP A 127 28.07 -1.83 -21.68
CA TRP A 127 29.26 -1.00 -21.69
C TRP A 127 29.16 0.31 -22.49
#